data_AF-A0A8K0WDS7-F1
#
_entry.id   AF-A0A8K0WDS7-F1
#
_cell.length_a   1.000
_cell.length_b   1.000
_cell.length_c   1.000
_cell.angle_alpha   90.00
_cell.angle_beta   90.00
_cell.angle_gamma   90.00
#
_symmetry.space_group_name_H-M   'P 1'
#
loop_
_entity.id
_entity.type
_entity.pdbx_description
1 polymer ?
#
loop_
_entity_poly.entity_id
_entity_poly.type
_entity_poly.pdbx_seq_one_letter_code
_entity_poly.pdbx_strand_id
1 'polypeptide(L)'
;GCIQIGFGQQLQDDGANHFVAWIHGKHACPGQAVLRRLVDGACDYTFWVGNIPWVFNGCRGGDPQSISSQGRPTTACTDAKKGTKIHCGDQHDIVQHGVC
;
A
#
# COMPACT_ATOMS: atom_id res chain seq x y z
N GLY A 1 6.05 -14.93 12.10
CA GLY A 1 6.75 -13.70 11.67
C GLY A 1 5.74 -12.58 11.53
N CYS A 2 6.11 -11.34 11.84
CA CYS A 2 5.23 -10.19 11.62
C CYS A 2 4.98 -10.03 10.12
N ILE A 3 3.72 -9.89 9.72
CA ILE A 3 3.34 -9.60 8.33
C ILE A 3 3.55 -8.11 8.13
N GLN A 4 4.39 -7.76 7.16
CA GLN A 4 4.60 -6.39 6.71
C GLN A 4 3.77 -6.14 5.45
N ILE A 5 3.20 -4.94 5.32
CA ILE A 5 2.42 -4.45 4.20
C ILE A 5 3.22 -3.37 3.46
N GLY A 6 3.61 -3.68 2.23
CA GLY A 6 4.14 -2.68 1.29
C GLY A 6 3.01 -1.80 0.78
N PHE A 7 3.31 -0.53 0.53
CA PHE A 7 2.39 0.40 -0.11
C PHE A 7 3.11 1.30 -1.12
N GLY A 8 2.36 1.74 -2.12
CA GLY A 8 2.87 2.60 -3.20
C GLY A 8 1.74 3.07 -4.09
N GLN A 9 2.09 3.55 -5.28
CA GLN A 9 1.13 3.95 -6.30
C GLN A 9 1.25 3.11 -7.57
N GLN A 10 0.14 2.91 -8.24
CA GLN A 10 0.05 2.25 -9.54
C GLN A 10 -1.01 2.93 -10.39
N LEU A 11 -0.70 3.20 -11.66
CA LEU A 11 -1.70 3.68 -12.63
C LEU A 11 -2.74 2.58 -12.89
N GLN A 12 -4.01 2.92 -12.75
CA GLN A 12 -5.14 2.02 -13.00
C GLN A 12 -5.81 2.34 -14.34
N ASP A 13 -6.73 1.47 -14.77
CA ASP A 13 -7.43 1.58 -16.04
C ASP A 13 -8.29 2.85 -16.18
N ASP A 14 -8.62 3.51 -15.07
CA ASP A 14 -9.31 4.81 -15.06
C ASP A 14 -8.37 6.00 -15.36
N GLY A 15 -7.10 5.73 -15.67
CA GLY A 15 -6.09 6.73 -16.01
C GLY A 15 -5.55 7.50 -14.79
N ALA A 16 -5.89 7.11 -13.56
CA ALA A 16 -5.39 7.74 -12.35
C ALA A 16 -4.45 6.84 -11.55
N ASN A 17 -3.46 7.46 -10.90
CA ASN A 17 -2.64 6.78 -9.91
C ASN A 17 -3.50 6.47 -8.69
N HIS A 18 -3.57 5.20 -8.31
CA HIS A 18 -4.16 4.74 -7.06
C HIS A 18 -3.07 4.30 -6.12
N PHE A 19 -3.33 4.45 -4.82
CA PHE A 19 -2.58 3.68 -3.84
C PHE A 19 -2.80 2.18 -4.11
N VAL A 20 -1.79 1.39 -3.80
CA VAL A 20 -1.88 -0.07 -3.79
C VAL A 20 -1.16 -0.63 -2.59
N ALA A 21 -1.62 -1.77 -2.07
CA ALA A 21 -0.99 -2.48 -0.96
C ALA A 21 -0.78 -3.97 -1.27
N TRP A 22 0.27 -4.55 -0.70
CA TRP A 22 0.62 -5.96 -0.84
C TRP A 22 1.37 -6.47 0.38
N ILE A 23 1.42 -7.79 0.57
CA ILE A 23 2.29 -8.38 1.59
C ILE A 23 3.75 -8.16 1.17
N HIS A 24 4.52 -7.45 1.99
CA HIS A 24 5.94 -7.22 1.73
C HIS A 24 6.71 -8.56 1.66
N GLY A 25 7.61 -8.68 0.67
CA GLY A 25 8.32 -9.93 0.37
C GLY A 25 7.50 -10.95 -0.44
N LYS A 26 6.22 -10.68 -0.75
CA LYS A 26 5.44 -11.40 -1.75
C LYS A 26 5.39 -10.63 -3.07
N HIS A 27 4.90 -11.29 -4.11
CA HIS A 27 4.71 -10.67 -5.42
C HIS A 27 3.72 -9.49 -5.28
N ALA A 28 4.14 -8.32 -5.75
CA ALA A 28 3.42 -7.06 -5.56
C ALA A 28 2.46 -6.74 -6.70
N CYS A 29 2.59 -7.40 -7.86
CA CYS A 29 1.85 -7.08 -9.08
C CYS A 29 0.77 -8.15 -9.40
N PRO A 30 -0.46 -7.76 -9.76
CA PRO A 30 -1.03 -6.45 -9.43
C PRO A 30 -1.06 -6.24 -7.92
N GLY A 31 -1.21 -4.99 -7.48
CA GLY A 31 -1.42 -4.69 -6.07
C GLY A 31 -2.52 -5.59 -5.49
N GLN A 32 -2.25 -6.29 -4.39
CA GLN A 32 -3.23 -7.21 -3.80
C GLN A 32 -4.50 -6.48 -3.34
N ALA A 33 -4.35 -5.22 -2.96
CA ALA A 33 -5.45 -4.28 -2.78
C ALA A 33 -5.18 -3.03 -3.63
N VAL A 34 -6.13 -2.71 -4.51
CA VAL A 34 -6.25 -1.37 -5.08
C VAL A 34 -7.06 -0.52 -4.12
N LEU A 35 -6.50 0.63 -3.77
CA LEU A 35 -6.95 1.48 -2.67
C LEU A 35 -7.74 2.66 -3.27
N ARG A 36 -7.49 3.88 -2.78
CA ARG A 36 -8.06 5.12 -3.33
C ARG A 36 -7.11 5.79 -4.30
N ARG A 37 -7.62 6.79 -5.03
CA ARG A 37 -6.76 7.66 -5.86
C ARG A 37 -5.71 8.31 -4.98
N LEU A 38 -4.53 8.52 -5.55
CA LEU A 38 -3.39 9.12 -4.86
C LEU A 38 -3.75 10.49 -4.25
N VAL A 39 -4.61 11.26 -4.93
CA VAL A 39 -5.08 12.58 -4.48
C VAL A 39 -5.98 12.54 -3.25
N ASP A 40 -6.63 11.40 -2.97
CA ASP A 40 -7.58 11.25 -1.85
C ASP A 40 -6.89 10.74 -0.58
N GLY A 41 -5.64 10.25 -0.69
CA GLY A 41 -4.89 9.65 0.41
C GLY A 41 -5.26 8.19 0.70
N ALA A 42 -4.37 7.48 1.40
CA ALA A 42 -4.50 6.04 1.64
C ALA A 42 -5.24 5.65 2.93
N CYS A 43 -5.55 6.61 3.82
CA CYS A 43 -5.99 6.34 5.20
C CYS A 43 -7.51 6.27 5.40
N ASP A 44 -7.90 5.83 6.60
CA ASP A 44 -9.24 5.94 7.17
C ASP A 44 -10.32 5.08 6.49
N TYR A 45 -9.91 3.97 5.89
CA TYR A 45 -10.82 2.90 5.47
C TYR A 45 -10.16 1.53 5.56
N THR A 46 -10.99 0.51 5.62
CA THR A 46 -10.54 -0.88 5.67
C THR A 46 -10.28 -1.41 4.27
N PHE A 47 -9.11 -2.02 4.08
CA PHE A 47 -8.76 -2.77 2.88
C PHE A 47 -8.30 -4.17 3.25
N TRP A 48 -8.28 -5.08 2.27
CA TRP A 48 -8.02 -6.50 2.50
C TRP A 48 -6.76 -6.94 1.79
N VAL A 49 -5.81 -7.50 2.53
CA VAL A 49 -4.57 -8.08 2.00
C VAL A 49 -4.37 -9.44 2.66
N GLY A 50 -4.27 -10.50 1.85
CA GLY A 50 -4.12 -11.87 2.35
C GLY A 50 -5.24 -12.31 3.30
N ASN A 51 -6.50 -11.93 3.01
CA ASN A 51 -7.68 -12.17 3.85
C ASN A 51 -7.61 -11.56 5.26
N ILE A 52 -6.73 -10.58 5.48
CA ILE A 52 -6.62 -9.83 6.73
C ILE A 52 -7.13 -8.40 6.47
N PRO A 53 -8.02 -7.86 7.32
CA PRO A 53 -8.45 -6.47 7.23
C PRO A 53 -7.36 -5.57 7.81
N TRP A 54 -6.98 -4.53 7.06
CA TRP A 54 -5.99 -3.54 7.44
C TRP A 54 -6.55 -2.13 7.31
N VAL A 55 -6.02 -1.22 8.11
CA VAL A 55 -6.32 0.22 8.04
C VAL A 55 -5.01 0.98 8.10
N PHE A 56 -4.80 1.85 7.12
CA PHE A 56 -3.72 2.84 7.13
C PHE A 56 -4.15 4.06 7.95
N ASN A 57 -3.23 4.59 8.76
CA ASN A 57 -3.50 5.67 9.71
C ASN A 57 -2.49 6.82 9.60
N GLY A 58 -2.96 8.02 9.96
CA GLY A 58 -2.11 9.20 10.16
C GLY A 58 -1.53 9.80 8.87
N CYS A 59 -2.23 9.72 7.74
CA CYS A 59 -1.67 10.11 6.44
C CYS A 59 -1.12 11.54 6.41
N ARG A 60 0.08 11.69 5.83
CA ARG A 60 0.73 12.99 5.59
C ARG A 60 1.10 13.11 4.13
N GLY A 61 0.48 14.05 3.42
CA GLY A 61 0.64 14.18 1.97
C GLY A 61 0.14 12.94 1.21
N GLY A 62 -0.88 12.25 1.76
CA GLY A 62 -1.46 11.03 1.22
C GLY A 62 -0.79 9.73 1.72
N ASP A 63 0.48 9.77 2.09
CA ASP A 63 1.24 8.59 2.55
C ASP A 63 0.92 8.25 4.02
N PRO A 64 0.62 6.97 4.34
CA PRO A 64 0.33 6.55 5.71
C PRO A 64 1.56 6.58 6.61
N GLN A 65 1.33 6.81 7.91
CA GLN A 65 2.39 6.83 8.93
C GLN A 65 2.37 5.58 9.81
N SER A 66 1.25 4.86 9.84
CA SER A 66 1.15 3.57 10.51
C SER A 66 0.04 2.71 9.89
N ILE A 67 0.05 1.41 10.22
CA ILE A 67 -0.97 0.45 9.84
C ILE A 67 -1.49 -0.29 11.08
N SER A 68 -2.79 -0.57 11.11
CA SER A 68 -3.44 -1.37 12.15
C SER A 68 -4.30 -2.46 11.53
N SER A 69 -4.54 -3.52 12.30
CA SER A 69 -5.41 -4.64 11.94
C SER A 69 -6.00 -5.22 13.21
N GLN A 70 -7.21 -5.79 13.14
CA GLN A 70 -7.89 -6.32 14.31
C GLN A 70 -7.05 -7.42 14.99
N GLY A 71 -6.85 -7.28 16.30
CA GLY A 71 -6.05 -8.21 17.10
C GLY A 71 -4.55 -8.14 16.85
N ARG A 72 -4.03 -7.12 16.13
CA ARG A 72 -2.61 -6.92 15.87
C ARG A 72 -2.13 -5.56 16.40
N PRO A 73 -0.88 -5.47 16.89
CA PRO A 73 -0.30 -4.18 17.24
C PRO A 73 -0.23 -3.25 16.03
N THR A 74 -0.49 -1.97 16.27
CA THR A 74 -0.23 -0.92 15.27
C THR A 74 1.27 -0.88 14.96
N THR A 75 1.63 -0.86 13.68
CA THR A 75 3.01 -0.83 13.21
C THR A 75 3.27 0.48 12.49
N ALA A 76 4.40 1.13 12.79
CA ALA A 76 4.82 2.34 12.10
C ALA A 76 5.25 2.04 10.66
N CYS A 77 4.88 2.92 9.75
CA CYS A 77 5.34 2.86 8.36
C CYS A 77 6.72 3.49 8.23
N THR A 78 7.49 3.00 7.27
CA THR A 78 8.82 3.52 6.92
C THR A 78 8.86 3.87 5.44
N ASP A 79 9.58 4.92 5.09
CA ASP A 79 9.80 5.40 3.73
C ASP A 79 11.12 4.88 3.13
N ALA A 80 11.74 3.87 3.75
CA ALA A 80 13.04 3.30 3.35
C ALA A 80 13.09 2.75 1.91
N LYS A 81 11.94 2.61 1.26
CA LYS A 81 11.79 2.13 -0.12
C LYS A 81 11.11 3.14 -1.05
N LYS A 82 10.94 4.39 -0.61
CA LYS A 82 10.25 5.44 -1.38
C LYS A 82 10.92 5.67 -2.73
N GLY A 83 10.11 5.67 -3.79
CA GLY A 83 10.54 5.86 -5.18
C GLY A 83 11.05 4.60 -5.87
N THR A 84 11.11 3.45 -5.18
CA THR A 84 11.52 2.18 -5.81
C THR A 84 10.45 1.74 -6.79
N LYS A 85 10.83 1.50 -8.05
CA LYS A 85 9.91 0.94 -9.06
C LYS A 85 9.93 -0.58 -9.00
N ILE A 86 8.75 -1.18 -8.97
CA ILE A 86 8.52 -2.63 -9.10
C ILE A 86 7.92 -2.86 -10.47
N HIS A 87 8.66 -3.57 -11.33
CA HIS A 87 8.21 -3.88 -12.69
C HIS A 87 7.09 -4.91 -12.69
N CYS A 88 5.97 -4.60 -13.36
CA CYS A 88 4.78 -5.44 -13.41
C CYS A 88 4.49 -6.06 -14.79
N GLY A 89 5.49 -6.11 -15.69
CA GLY A 89 5.35 -6.71 -17.01
C GLY A 89 4.35 -5.92 -17.87
N ASP A 90 3.24 -6.56 -18.25
CA ASP A 90 2.20 -5.95 -19.09
C ASP A 90 1.31 -4.95 -18.33
N GLN A 91 1.42 -4.89 -17.02
CA GLN A 91 0.71 -3.92 -16.17
C GLN A 91 1.59 -2.70 -15.89
N HIS A 92 0.97 -1.59 -15.51
CA HIS A 92 1.70 -0.43 -15.05
C HIS A 92 2.54 -0.75 -13.81
N ASP A 93 3.77 -0.22 -13.77
CA ASP A 93 4.68 -0.37 -12.65
C ASP A 93 4.09 0.19 -11.36
N ILE A 94 4.49 -0.42 -10.24
CA ILE A 94 4.24 0.14 -8.92
C ILE A 94 5.43 1.01 -8.53
N VAL A 95 5.17 2.25 -8.15
CA VAL A 95 6.15 3.10 -7.46
C VAL A 95 5.93 2.94 -5.97
N GLN A 96 6.84 2.24 -5.29
CA GLN A 96 6.74 1.99 -3.86
C GLN A 96 6.98 3.28 -3.07
N HIS A 97 6.15 3.51 -2.06
CA HIS A 97 6.26 4.65 -1.14
C HIS A 97 6.88 4.21 0.18
N GLY A 98 6.56 3.01 0.65
CA GLY A 98 7.08 2.52 1.92
C GLY A 98 6.67 1.10 2.27
N VAL A 99 6.90 0.76 3.54
CA VAL A 99 6.52 -0.50 4.17
C VAL A 99 6.04 -0.23 5.58
N CYS A 100 4.90 -0.81 5.93
CA CYS A 100 4.41 -1.02 7.28
C CYS A 100 4.31 -2.55 7.48
#